data_AF-T5KDS4-F1
#
_entry.id   AF-T5KDS4-F1
#
_cell.length_a   1.000
_cell.length_b   1.000
_cell.length_c   1.000
_cell.angle_alpha   90.00
_cell.angle_beta   90.00
_cell.angle_gamma   90.00
#
_symmetry.space_group_name_H-M   'P 1'
#
loop_
_entity.id
_entity.type
_entity.pdbx_description
1 polymer ?
#
loop_
_entity_poly.entity_id
_entity_poly.type
_entity_poly.pdbx_seq_one_letter_code
_entity_poly.pdbx_strand_id
1 'polypeptide(L)'
;MRRRAAQAAQTMHIRSTELCRTPPASLDDDQFVAQLGSVGLGSTSYVVGRRDPHAPEWIVLDYATGGHERVWRRTRPQTDGLLAYVLVEDDSSNGYVSAA
;
A
#
# COMPACT_ATOMS: atom_id res chain seq x y z
N MET A 1 -22.05 6.40 -8.67
CA MET A 1 -21.94 5.39 -7.58
C MET A 1 -21.08 4.18 -7.93
N ARG A 2 -21.24 3.52 -9.10
CA ARG A 2 -20.46 2.29 -9.45
C ARG A 2 -18.93 2.43 -9.41
N ARG A 3 -18.39 3.60 -9.78
CA ARG A 3 -16.94 3.85 -9.80
C ARG A 3 -16.29 3.83 -8.41
N ARG A 4 -16.99 4.33 -7.39
CA ARG A 4 -16.51 4.41 -6.00
C ARG A 4 -16.55 3.03 -5.32
N ALA A 5 -17.58 2.23 -5.61
CA ALA A 5 -17.69 0.84 -5.15
C ALA A 5 -16.64 -0.07 -5.83
N ALA A 6 -16.38 0.10 -7.12
CA ALA A 6 -15.34 -0.63 -7.84
C ALA A 6 -13.92 -0.24 -7.39
N GLN A 7 -13.73 1.01 -6.95
CA GLN A 7 -12.48 1.46 -6.34
C GLN A 7 -12.30 0.85 -4.95
N ALA A 8 -13.36 0.81 -4.12
CA ALA A 8 -13.33 0.14 -2.83
C ALA A 8 -13.03 -1.37 -2.96
N ALA A 9 -13.60 -2.04 -3.97
CA ALA A 9 -13.31 -3.45 -4.25
C ALA A 9 -11.87 -3.71 -4.74
N GLN A 10 -11.15 -2.68 -5.17
CA GLN A 10 -9.75 -2.75 -5.60
C GLN A 10 -8.80 -2.10 -4.60
N THR A 11 -9.30 -1.78 -3.40
CA THR A 11 -8.54 -1.14 -2.32
C THR A 11 -8.34 -2.14 -1.19
N MET A 12 -7.09 -2.35 -0.82
CA MET A 12 -6.73 -3.09 0.38
C MET A 12 -6.41 -2.10 1.49
N HIS A 13 -7.15 -2.21 2.60
CA HIS A 13 -6.89 -1.46 3.82
C HIS A 13 -5.95 -2.25 4.72
N ILE A 14 -4.92 -1.57 5.22
CA ILE A 14 -3.89 -2.14 6.09
C ILE A 14 -3.71 -1.27 7.32
N ARG A 15 -3.21 -1.87 8.39
CA ARG A 15 -2.78 -1.19 9.62
C ARG A 15 -1.27 -1.15 9.71
N SER A 16 -0.75 -0.25 10.54
CA SER A 16 0.70 -0.14 10.77
C SER A 16 1.33 -1.41 11.33
N THR A 17 0.56 -2.22 12.05
CA THR A 17 0.97 -3.53 12.59
C THR A 17 1.19 -4.60 11.52
N GLU A 18 0.68 -4.39 10.31
CA GLU A 18 0.82 -5.32 9.18
C GLU A 18 2.04 -5.00 8.30
N LEU A 19 2.74 -3.90 8.60
CA LEU A 19 3.94 -3.50 7.87
C LEU A 19 5.17 -4.28 8.31
N CYS A 20 5.84 -4.89 7.34
CA CYS A 20 7.11 -5.59 7.48
C CYS A 20 8.26 -4.72 6.95
N ARG A 21 9.42 -4.79 7.61
CA ARG A 21 10.66 -4.13 7.12
C ARG A 21 11.41 -4.95 6.07
N THR A 22 11.16 -6.26 6.03
CA THR A 22 11.75 -7.20 5.09
C THR A 22 10.64 -7.96 4.38
N PRO A 23 10.78 -8.26 3.08
CA PRO A 23 9.81 -9.06 2.37
C PRO A 23 9.77 -10.48 2.97
N PRO A 24 8.59 -11.05 3.24
CA PRO A 24 8.45 -12.44 3.65
C PRO A 24 9.04 -13.39 2.59
N ALA A 25 9.75 -14.41 3.03
CA ALA A 25 10.46 -15.35 2.16
C ALA A 25 9.56 -16.44 1.56
N SER A 26 8.39 -16.67 2.13
CA SER A 26 7.44 -17.70 1.71
C SER A 26 6.05 -17.09 1.62
N LEU A 27 5.36 -17.42 0.52
CA LEU A 27 4.01 -16.99 0.22
C LEU A 27 3.19 -18.21 -0.16
N ASP A 28 1.90 -18.17 0.17
CA ASP A 28 0.93 -19.09 -0.39
C ASP A 28 0.63 -18.71 -1.86
N ASP A 29 0.10 -19.65 -2.64
CA ASP A 29 -0.18 -19.46 -4.08
C ASP A 29 -1.13 -18.28 -4.38
N ASP A 30 -1.99 -17.95 -3.42
CA ASP A 30 -2.94 -16.84 -3.49
C ASP A 30 -2.39 -15.53 -2.90
N GLN A 31 -1.13 -15.48 -2.48
CA GLN A 31 -0.55 -14.31 -1.82
C GLN A 31 0.39 -13.50 -2.73
N PHE A 32 0.60 -12.26 -2.33
CA PHE A 32 1.62 -11.38 -2.90
C PHE A 32 2.25 -10.53 -1.81
N VAL A 33 3.48 -10.09 -2.06
CA VAL A 33 4.11 -9.02 -1.28
C VAL A 33 3.88 -7.70 -2.01
N ALA A 34 3.27 -6.74 -1.33
CA ALA A 34 3.25 -5.36 -1.75
C ALA A 34 4.51 -4.66 -1.24
N GLN A 35 5.32 -4.12 -2.15
CA GLN A 35 6.41 -3.20 -1.81
C GLN A 35 5.87 -1.77 -1.82
N LEU A 36 5.82 -1.15 -0.64
CA LEU A 36 5.31 0.19 -0.42
C LEU A 36 6.50 1.16 -0.33
N GLY A 37 6.72 1.95 -1.40
CA GLY A 37 7.71 3.01 -1.38
C GLY A 37 7.19 4.23 -0.62
N SER A 38 7.98 4.79 0.31
CA SER A 38 7.69 6.10 0.91
C SER A 38 8.25 7.24 0.04
N VAL A 39 7.61 8.41 0.08
CA VAL A 39 8.30 9.66 -0.31
C VAL A 39 9.18 10.10 0.87
N GLY A 40 10.44 10.44 0.60
CA GLY A 40 11.42 10.83 1.62
C GLY A 40 12.19 9.66 2.27
N LEU A 41 13.49 9.90 2.54
CA LEU A 41 14.52 9.01 3.14
C LEU A 41 14.64 7.57 2.61
N GLY A 42 13.92 7.20 1.55
CA GLY A 42 14.09 5.91 0.86
C GLY A 42 13.60 4.68 1.63
N SER A 43 12.80 4.87 2.68
CA SER A 43 12.26 3.74 3.45
C SER A 43 11.21 2.98 2.64
N THR A 44 11.39 1.66 2.56
CA THR A 44 10.46 0.73 1.93
C THR A 44 9.82 -0.13 3.01
N SER A 45 8.51 -0.29 2.96
CA SER A 45 7.79 -1.26 3.79
C SER A 45 7.15 -2.33 2.91
N TYR A 46 6.86 -3.47 3.50
CA TYR A 46 6.25 -4.61 2.82
C TYR A 46 4.97 -5.00 3.53
N VAL A 47 3.97 -5.47 2.78
CA VAL A 47 2.77 -6.09 3.35
C VAL A 47 2.39 -7.31 2.52
N VAL A 48 1.83 -8.34 3.16
CA VAL A 48 1.30 -9.50 2.46
C VAL A 48 -0.19 -9.27 2.20
N GLY A 49 -0.59 -9.37 0.94
CA GLY A 49 -1.99 -9.33 0.55
C GLY A 49 -2.41 -10.60 -0.19
N ARG A 50 -3.72 -10.77 -0.37
CA ARG A 50 -4.29 -11.87 -1.16
C ARG A 50 -4.67 -11.40 -2.57
N ARG A 51 -4.48 -12.28 -3.56
CA ARG A 51 -4.81 -12.11 -4.97
C ARG A 51 -6.18 -12.75 -5.25
N ASP A 52 -7.27 -12.23 -4.68
CA ASP A 52 -8.60 -12.78 -4.94
C ASP A 52 -9.58 -11.69 -5.41
N PRO A 53 -10.06 -11.71 -6.67
CA PRO A 53 -9.56 -12.49 -7.83
C PRO A 53 -8.29 -11.88 -8.45
N HIS A 54 -7.95 -10.65 -8.07
CA HIS A 54 -6.79 -9.91 -8.54
C HIS A 54 -6.16 -9.18 -7.36
N ALA A 55 -4.86 -8.93 -7.43
CA ALA A 55 -4.23 -8.02 -6.47
C ALA A 55 -4.90 -6.63 -6.56
N PRO A 56 -4.99 -5.90 -5.44
CA PRO A 56 -5.58 -4.57 -5.39
C PRO A 56 -4.85 -3.59 -6.30
N GLU A 57 -5.56 -2.57 -6.78
CA GLU A 57 -4.93 -1.44 -7.47
C GLU A 57 -4.40 -0.42 -6.44
N TRP A 58 -5.04 -0.35 -5.27
CA TRP A 58 -4.77 0.65 -4.23
C TRP A 58 -4.53 0.00 -2.87
N ILE A 59 -3.60 0.55 -2.11
CA ILE A 59 -3.38 0.18 -0.71
C ILE A 59 -3.53 1.44 0.13
N VAL A 60 -4.32 1.35 1.20
CA VAL A 60 -4.56 2.44 2.15
C VAL A 60 -4.07 1.99 3.52
N LEU A 61 -3.18 2.76 4.13
CA LEU A 61 -2.80 2.60 5.52
C LEU A 61 -3.72 3.43 6.41
N ASP A 62 -4.55 2.76 7.19
CA ASP A 62 -5.43 3.39 8.17
C ASP A 62 -4.66 3.59 9.49
N TYR A 63 -4.44 4.84 9.89
CA TYR A 63 -3.90 5.12 11.22
C TYR A 63 -5.02 5.07 12.27
N ALA A 64 -4.71 4.51 13.45
CA ALA A 64 -5.68 4.34 14.54
C ALA A 64 -6.32 5.65 15.04
N THR A 65 -5.71 6.80 14.75
CA THR A 65 -6.20 8.13 15.14
C THR A 65 -7.22 8.72 14.18
N GLY A 66 -7.54 8.05 13.06
CA GLY A 66 -8.62 8.42 12.13
C GLY A 66 -8.43 9.75 11.39
N GLY A 67 -7.26 10.39 11.54
CA GLY A 67 -6.95 11.68 10.93
C GLY A 67 -5.85 11.63 9.88
N HIS A 68 -5.23 10.46 9.68
CA HIS A 68 -4.20 10.26 8.67
C HIS A 68 -4.39 8.94 7.93
N GLU A 69 -4.15 8.97 6.63
CA GLU A 69 -4.14 7.91 5.64
C GLU A 69 -2.94 8.09 4.69
N ARG A 70 -2.30 6.96 4.36
CA ARG A 70 -1.36 6.91 3.24
C ARG A 70 -1.93 6.02 2.16
N VAL A 71 -1.92 6.51 0.92
CA VAL A 71 -2.48 5.80 -0.22
C VAL A 71 -1.39 5.51 -1.23
N TRP A 72 -1.21 4.24 -1.56
CA TRP A 72 -0.33 3.81 -2.62
C TRP A 72 -1.12 3.23 -3.80
N ARG A 73 -0.57 3.42 -5.01
CA ARG A 73 -1.10 2.87 -6.25
C ARG A 73 -0.14 1.85 -6.85
N ARG A 74 -0.68 0.72 -7.30
CA ARG A 74 0.09 -0.32 -7.98
C ARG A 74 0.75 0.21 -9.26
N THR A 75 2.03 -0.09 -9.44
CA THR A 75 2.81 0.19 -10.65
C THR A 75 2.86 -1.02 -11.58
N ARG A 76 3.28 -0.82 -12.84
CA ARG A 76 3.05 -1.78 -13.94
C ARG A 76 4.11 -2.87 -14.23
N PRO A 77 5.27 -3.01 -13.55
CA PRO A 77 6.00 -4.26 -13.64
C PRO A 77 5.75 -5.12 -12.40
N GLN A 78 5.12 -6.28 -12.61
CA GLN A 78 5.01 -7.36 -11.64
C GLN A 78 6.26 -8.24 -11.76
N THR A 79 7.00 -8.41 -10.67
CA THR A 79 7.93 -9.55 -10.53
C THR A 79 7.16 -10.65 -9.80
N ASP A 80 7.47 -11.91 -10.09
CA ASP A 80 6.72 -13.02 -9.51
C ASP A 80 6.67 -12.91 -7.97
N GLY A 81 5.46 -12.93 -7.40
CA GLY A 81 5.26 -12.68 -5.96
C GLY A 81 5.23 -11.21 -5.51
N LEU A 82 6.02 -10.31 -6.11
CA LEU A 82 6.26 -8.94 -5.64
C LEU A 82 5.60 -7.88 -6.53
N LEU A 83 4.74 -7.06 -5.91
CA LEU A 83 4.04 -5.95 -6.54
C LEU A 83 4.50 -4.62 -5.97
N ALA A 84 5.03 -3.75 -6.82
CA ALA A 84 5.48 -2.41 -6.41
C ALA A 84 4.32 -1.41 -6.40
N TYR A 85 4.18 -0.67 -5.30
CA TYR A 85 3.21 0.40 -5.14
C TYR A 85 3.92 1.73 -4.85
N VAL A 86 3.49 2.78 -5.53
CA VAL A 86 4.00 4.14 -5.36
C VAL A 86 3.02 4.95 -4.51
N LEU A 87 3.55 5.70 -3.54
CA LEU A 87 2.75 6.59 -2.72
C LEU A 87 2.19 7.72 -3.59
N VAL A 88 0.88 7.92 -3.57
CA VAL A 88 0.20 8.96 -4.34
C VAL A 88 -0.47 10.01 -3.46
N GLU A 89 -0.85 9.64 -2.24
CA GLU A 89 -1.43 10.54 -1.24
C GLU A 89 -0.83 10.22 0.13
N ASP A 90 -0.43 11.25 0.85
CA ASP A 90 0.08 11.16 2.21
C ASP A 90 -0.40 12.37 2.99
N ASP A 91 -1.50 12.21 3.70
CA ASP A 91 -2.02 13.27 4.58
C ASP A 91 -1.31 13.29 5.95
N SER A 92 -0.47 12.29 6.25
CA SER A 92 0.34 12.24 7.48
C SER A 92 1.41 13.33 7.47
N SER A 93 1.71 13.85 6.27
CA SER A 93 2.68 14.92 6.03
C SER A 93 2.05 16.32 6.00
N ASN A 94 0.74 16.50 6.22
CA ASN A 94 0.13 17.84 6.30
C ASN A 94 0.59 18.67 7.52
N GLY A 95 1.46 18.12 8.38
CA GLY A 95 2.18 18.85 9.43
C GLY A 95 3.63 19.21 9.11
N TYR A 96 4.18 18.78 7.97
CA TYR A 96 5.55 19.06 7.54
C TYR A 96 5.58 19.67 6.14
N VAL A 97 4.89 20.81 5.98
CA VAL A 97 5.25 21.74 4.90
C VAL A 97 6.61 22.34 5.28
N SER A 98 7.67 21.67 4.84
CA SER A 98 8.95 22.38 4.66
C SER A 98 8.72 23.30 3.47
N ALA A 99 8.33 24.54 3.74
CA ALA A 99 8.50 25.60 2.77
C ALA A 99 10.00 25.68 2.45
N ALA A 100 10.34 25.38 1.20
CA ALA A 100 11.60 25.76 0.58
C ALA A 100 11.30 26.11 -0.88
#